data_AF-A0A136NC95-F1
#
_entry.id   AF-A0A136NC95-F1
#
_cell.length_a   1.000
_cell.length_b   1.000
_cell.length_c   1.000
_cell.angle_alpha   90.00
_cell.angle_beta   90.00
_cell.angle_gamma   90.00
#
_symmetry.space_group_name_H-M   'P 1'
#
loop_
_entity.id
_entity.type
_entity.pdbx_description
1 polymer ?
#
loop_
_entity_poly.entity_id
_entity_poly.type
_entity_poly.pdbx_seq_one_letter_code
_entity_poly.pdbx_strand_id
1 'polypeptide(L)'
;MRKIFLITTFFNCLAINILAMPNVGQRPTSQQNGLNKTAAGCDNTTAVIDLDINNVRARLMTGGDMWWDRPSSSAAYEVPKSSNKNSLFAGSIWIGGIDHTTNELKVAAQTYRQTGNDYWSGPLDNAAGITAQTCANWDRFWKINASDINKFKGLTLGVTDPAQIESIIQNNEDKIAQVIKEWPAKGNSEVLTAGGAPMQLPNREFAPFVDVDNDGVYNWHKGDYPSILGDQYIWWVFNDKGNAKTETQSEAIGLEIHAAAFAFSTNDCLNEATFYNYKVFNYSTSR
;
A
#
# COMPACT_ATOMS: atom_id res chain seq x y z
N MET A 1 9.92 36.32 63.32
CA MET A 1 9.24 35.76 62.13
C MET A 1 10.25 35.65 61.00
N ARG A 2 10.86 34.47 60.78
CA ARG A 2 11.84 34.23 59.71
C ARG A 2 11.06 33.82 58.44
N LYS A 3 11.17 34.62 57.38
CA LYS A 3 10.57 34.34 56.07
C LYS A 3 11.41 33.27 55.36
N ILE A 4 10.80 32.12 55.07
CA ILE A 4 11.37 31.04 54.26
C ILE A 4 11.03 31.36 52.80
N PHE A 5 12.04 31.54 51.96
CA PHE A 5 11.87 31.64 50.50
C PHE A 5 11.81 30.22 49.92
N LEU A 6 10.66 29.84 49.36
CA LEU A 6 10.53 28.67 48.49
C LEU A 6 11.18 28.99 47.14
N ILE A 7 12.23 28.24 46.78
CA ILE A 7 12.78 28.22 45.41
C ILE A 7 12.04 27.12 44.66
N THR A 8 11.14 27.49 43.77
CA THR A 8 10.49 26.59 42.81
C THR A 8 11.42 26.35 41.63
N THR A 9 12.07 25.19 41.61
CA THR A 9 12.92 24.75 40.50
C THR A 9 12.04 24.34 39.31
N PHE A 10 12.02 25.14 38.25
CA PHE A 10 11.37 24.80 36.98
C PHE A 10 12.20 23.74 36.26
N PHE A 11 11.70 22.50 36.20
CA PHE A 11 12.31 21.43 35.43
C PHE A 11 11.95 21.63 33.95
N ASN A 12 12.85 22.24 33.18
CA ASN A 12 12.72 22.32 31.73
C ASN A 12 12.96 20.92 31.16
N CYS A 13 11.88 20.24 30.75
CA CYS A 13 11.95 19.02 29.96
C CYS A 13 12.53 19.39 28.59
N LEU A 14 13.81 19.08 28.35
CA LEU A 14 14.42 19.19 27.04
C LEU A 14 13.76 18.15 26.13
N ALA A 15 12.82 18.58 25.29
CA ALA A 15 12.27 17.74 24.24
C ALA A 15 13.36 17.52 23.18
N ILE A 16 14.02 16.37 23.23
CA ILE A 16 14.92 15.94 22.17
C ILE A 16 14.01 15.54 21.00
N ASN A 17 13.83 16.45 20.04
CA ASN A 17 13.18 16.11 18.78
C ASN A 17 14.10 15.12 18.04
N ILE A 18 13.73 13.85 18.01
CA ILE A 18 14.32 12.87 17.11
C ILE A 18 13.75 13.19 15.73
N LEU A 19 14.38 14.13 15.03
CA LEU A 19 14.06 14.40 13.63
C LEU A 19 14.70 13.30 12.79
N ALA A 20 13.96 12.80 11.78
CA ALA A 20 14.56 11.95 10.75
C ALA A 20 15.79 12.68 10.19
N MET A 21 16.89 11.93 10.02
CA MET A 21 18.12 12.51 9.50
C MET A 21 17.84 13.17 8.15
N PRO A 22 18.37 14.39 7.91
CA PRO A 22 18.18 15.05 6.62
C PRO A 22 18.73 14.17 5.51
N ASN A 23 18.09 14.22 4.35
CA ASN A 23 18.59 13.58 3.14
C ASN A 23 20.05 14.04 2.89
N VAL A 24 20.98 13.09 2.78
CA VAL A 24 22.40 13.39 2.56
C VAL A 24 22.61 13.81 1.10
N GLY A 25 23.20 14.98 0.88
CA GLY A 25 23.59 15.43 -0.47
C GLY A 25 22.51 16.15 -1.29
N GLN A 26 21.46 16.70 -0.65
CA GLN A 26 20.44 17.44 -1.39
C GLN A 26 21.02 18.69 -2.06
N ARG A 27 20.75 18.84 -3.36
CA ARG A 27 20.88 20.14 -4.02
C ARG A 27 19.85 21.09 -3.40
N PRO A 28 20.18 22.37 -3.18
CA PRO A 28 19.22 23.33 -2.65
C PRO A 28 17.95 23.28 -3.50
N THR A 29 16.80 23.13 -2.86
CA THR A 29 15.50 23.22 -3.52
C THR A 29 15.38 24.62 -4.13
N SER A 30 15.70 24.77 -5.41
CA SER A 30 15.20 25.92 -6.15
C SER A 30 13.69 25.81 -6.11
N GLN A 31 12.99 26.85 -5.62
CA GLN A 31 11.57 27.02 -5.87
C GLN A 31 11.35 27.15 -7.38
N GLN A 32 11.34 26.02 -8.07
CA GLN A 32 10.99 25.88 -9.46
C GLN A 32 9.72 25.05 -9.43
N ASN A 33 8.62 25.67 -9.84
CA ASN A 33 7.36 24.99 -10.09
C ASN A 33 7.67 23.67 -10.82
N GLY A 34 7.25 22.54 -10.25
CA GLY A 34 7.40 21.24 -10.90
C GLY A 34 6.95 21.34 -12.36
N LEU A 35 7.61 20.61 -13.25
CA LEU A 35 7.36 20.68 -14.69
C LEU A 35 5.85 20.53 -14.95
N ASN A 36 5.21 21.66 -15.29
CA ASN A 36 3.76 21.85 -15.24
C ASN A 36 3.01 21.21 -16.42
N LYS A 37 3.59 20.21 -17.09
CA LYS A 37 2.96 19.58 -18.24
C LYS A 37 2.57 18.16 -17.86
N THR A 38 1.27 17.95 -17.64
CA THR A 38 0.57 16.64 -17.49
C THR A 38 0.42 16.02 -16.10
N ALA A 39 0.48 16.80 -15.01
CA ALA A 39 0.08 16.31 -13.69
C ALA A 39 -1.43 16.01 -13.61
N ALA A 40 -1.81 14.81 -13.15
CA ALA A 40 -3.22 14.42 -12.93
C ALA A 40 -3.86 15.05 -11.68
N GLY A 41 -3.08 15.79 -10.89
CA GLY A 41 -3.54 16.51 -9.71
C GLY A 41 -3.80 15.62 -8.50
N CYS A 42 -3.16 14.46 -8.40
CA CYS A 42 -3.31 13.59 -7.24
C CYS A 42 -2.69 14.20 -5.98
N ASP A 43 -3.43 14.10 -4.88
CA ASP A 43 -2.96 14.45 -3.55
C ASP A 43 -1.91 13.47 -3.03
N ASN A 44 -1.13 13.91 -2.05
CA ASN A 44 -0.17 13.04 -1.37
C ASN A 44 -0.91 11.91 -0.66
N THR A 45 -0.44 10.68 -0.81
CA THR A 45 -1.10 9.52 -0.22
C THR A 45 -1.11 9.59 1.31
N THR A 46 -2.21 9.12 1.90
CA THR A 46 -2.49 9.26 3.33
C THR A 46 -2.69 7.93 4.04
N ALA A 47 -3.13 6.89 3.35
CA ALA A 47 -3.42 5.61 3.98
C ALA A 47 -2.17 4.92 4.52
N VAL A 48 -2.30 4.42 5.75
CA VAL A 48 -1.28 3.71 6.52
C VAL A 48 -1.91 2.43 7.08
N ILE A 49 -1.17 1.33 7.06
CA ILE A 49 -1.58 0.08 7.71
C ILE A 49 -0.35 -0.65 8.26
N ASP A 50 -0.55 -1.52 9.24
CA ASP A 50 0.52 -2.38 9.76
C ASP A 50 0.29 -3.85 9.32
N LEU A 51 1.35 -4.48 8.82
CA LEU A 51 1.49 -5.94 8.72
C LEU A 51 1.96 -6.46 10.08
N ASP A 52 1.14 -7.26 10.73
CA ASP A 52 1.24 -7.48 12.17
C ASP A 52 0.76 -8.86 12.65
N ILE A 53 0.78 -9.90 11.81
CA ILE A 53 0.34 -11.25 12.20
C ILE A 53 1.38 -12.06 12.99
N ASN A 54 2.67 -11.78 12.83
CA ASN A 54 3.79 -12.56 13.41
C ASN A 54 4.56 -11.74 14.46
N ASN A 55 5.82 -12.04 14.76
CA ASN A 55 6.63 -11.25 15.70
C ASN A 55 7.20 -9.94 15.09
N VAL A 56 6.74 -9.54 13.91
CA VAL A 56 7.05 -8.24 13.29
C VAL A 56 5.82 -7.34 13.27
N ARG A 57 5.99 -6.05 13.58
CA ARG A 57 5.04 -4.99 13.20
C ARG A 57 5.70 -4.09 12.16
N ALA A 58 5.27 -4.18 10.91
CA ALA A 58 5.82 -3.40 9.80
C ALA A 58 4.78 -2.44 9.24
N ARG A 59 5.05 -1.14 9.32
CA ARG A 59 4.21 -0.08 8.76
C ARG A 59 4.33 0.01 7.25
N LEU A 60 3.20 0.15 6.57
CA LEU A 60 3.08 0.28 5.12
C LEU A 60 2.31 1.56 4.78
N MET A 61 2.70 2.23 3.69
CA MET A 61 2.00 3.39 3.13
C MET A 61 1.68 3.16 1.65
N THR A 62 0.52 3.65 1.23
CA THR A 62 0.00 3.43 -0.13
C THR A 62 0.84 4.05 -1.24
N GLY A 63 1.67 5.05 -0.94
CA GLY A 63 2.61 5.60 -1.92
C GLY A 63 3.90 4.79 -2.06
N GLY A 64 3.98 3.58 -1.51
CA GLY A 64 5.08 2.65 -1.79
C GLY A 64 6.31 2.78 -0.88
N ASP A 65 6.39 3.81 -0.05
CA ASP A 65 7.29 3.84 1.10
C ASP A 65 6.71 3.06 2.29
N MET A 66 7.59 2.58 3.17
CA MET A 66 7.26 1.70 4.27
C MET A 66 8.27 1.81 5.40
N TRP A 67 7.92 1.22 6.55
CA TRP A 67 8.79 0.98 7.71
C TRP A 67 9.11 2.21 8.56
N TRP A 68 8.45 3.34 8.34
CA TRP A 68 8.60 4.55 9.12
C TRP A 68 7.26 5.20 9.43
N ASP A 69 7.24 6.06 10.43
CA ASP A 69 6.09 6.88 10.80
C ASP A 69 6.36 8.35 10.44
N ARG A 70 5.56 8.90 9.53
CA ARG A 70 5.75 10.28 9.03
C ARG A 70 5.54 11.34 10.10
N PRO A 71 4.46 11.28 10.91
CA PRO A 71 4.21 12.27 11.96
C PRO A 71 5.32 12.33 13.01
N SER A 72 5.83 11.18 13.47
CA SER A 72 6.88 11.13 14.50
C SER A 72 8.31 11.15 13.95
N SER A 73 8.48 10.95 12.63
CA SER A 73 9.79 10.73 12.00
C SER A 73 10.57 9.55 12.60
N SER A 74 9.88 8.54 13.12
CA SER A 74 10.49 7.36 13.76
C SER A 74 10.44 6.11 12.87
N ALA A 75 11.35 5.17 13.12
CA ALA A 75 11.27 3.82 12.55
C ALA A 75 9.98 3.11 13.01
N ALA A 76 9.44 2.25 12.15
CA ALA A 76 8.21 1.48 12.32
C ALA A 76 8.29 0.09 11.65
N TYR A 77 9.49 -0.52 11.66
CA TYR A 77 9.71 -1.94 11.41
C TYR A 77 10.19 -2.59 12.70
N GLU A 78 9.24 -2.94 13.56
CA GLU A 78 9.52 -3.40 14.92
C GLU A 78 9.64 -4.93 14.95
N VAL A 79 10.78 -5.43 15.43
CA VAL A 79 11.05 -6.85 15.63
C VAL A 79 12.09 -7.04 16.74
N PRO A 80 11.80 -7.82 17.81
CA PRO A 80 10.51 -8.40 18.17
C PRO A 80 9.40 -7.36 18.37
N LYS A 81 8.16 -7.71 18.03
CA LYS A 81 6.99 -6.86 18.22
C LYS A 81 6.82 -6.53 19.71
N SER A 82 6.46 -5.28 20.02
CA SER A 82 6.36 -4.74 21.39
C SER A 82 7.69 -4.55 22.14
N SER A 83 8.83 -4.70 21.48
CA SER A 83 10.15 -4.46 22.10
C SER A 83 10.62 -3.00 22.02
N ASN A 84 9.94 -2.15 21.25
CA ASN A 84 10.38 -0.82 20.82
C ASN A 84 11.72 -0.82 20.05
N LYS A 85 12.19 -1.98 19.58
CA LYS A 85 13.39 -2.08 18.73
C LYS A 85 12.97 -2.21 17.28
N ASN A 86 13.60 -1.40 16.42
CA ASN A 86 13.33 -1.43 14.99
C ASN A 86 14.59 -1.84 14.22
N SER A 87 14.45 -2.78 13.29
CA SER A 87 15.56 -3.27 12.47
C SER A 87 15.78 -2.48 11.19
N LEU A 88 14.73 -1.78 10.71
CA LEU A 88 14.77 -0.97 9.50
C LEU A 88 14.15 0.40 9.81
N PHE A 89 14.73 1.46 9.26
CA PHE A 89 14.19 2.81 9.42
C PHE A 89 13.14 3.14 8.38
N ALA A 90 13.41 2.92 7.09
CA ALA A 90 12.48 3.16 5.99
C ALA A 90 12.84 2.26 4.79
N GLY A 91 11.88 2.04 3.90
CA GLY A 91 12.07 1.33 2.64
C GLY A 91 11.17 1.87 1.54
N SER A 92 11.61 1.79 0.29
CA SER A 92 10.83 2.13 -0.91
C SER A 92 11.48 1.45 -2.12
N ILE A 93 10.68 1.15 -3.16
CA ILE A 93 11.21 0.70 -4.45
C ILE A 93 11.61 1.92 -5.28
N TRP A 94 12.84 1.93 -5.79
CA TRP A 94 13.32 2.98 -6.69
C TRP A 94 13.56 2.40 -8.07
N ILE A 95 13.04 3.06 -9.10
CA ILE A 95 13.11 2.58 -10.49
C ILE A 95 13.60 3.73 -11.36
N GLY A 96 14.64 3.49 -12.14
CA GLY A 96 15.17 4.47 -13.08
C GLY A 96 15.46 3.86 -14.44
N GLY A 97 15.40 4.69 -15.47
CA GLY A 97 15.68 4.29 -16.85
C GLY A 97 16.00 5.51 -17.72
N ILE A 98 16.64 5.25 -18.86
CA ILE A 98 16.91 6.27 -19.88
C ILE A 98 15.81 6.16 -20.93
N ASP A 99 15.14 7.26 -21.22
CA ASP A 99 14.21 7.34 -22.34
C ASP A 99 14.99 7.24 -23.66
N HIS A 100 14.74 6.20 -24.45
CA HIS A 100 15.48 5.98 -25.70
C HIS A 100 15.23 7.07 -26.77
N THR A 101 14.10 7.78 -26.70
CA THR A 101 13.75 8.82 -27.68
C THR A 101 14.38 10.16 -27.32
N THR A 102 14.34 10.55 -26.04
CA THR A 102 14.87 11.86 -25.59
C THR A 102 16.28 11.77 -25.01
N ASN A 103 16.77 10.57 -24.73
CA ASN A 103 18.02 10.30 -24.00
C ASN A 103 18.04 10.92 -22.59
N GLU A 104 16.86 11.17 -22.00
CA GLU A 104 16.71 11.74 -20.67
C GLU A 104 16.63 10.65 -19.59
N LEU A 105 17.22 10.90 -18.44
CA LEU A 105 17.07 10.06 -17.26
C LEU A 105 15.70 10.30 -16.62
N LYS A 106 14.90 9.24 -16.47
CA LYS A 106 13.65 9.23 -15.72
C LYS A 106 13.80 8.33 -14.50
N VAL A 107 13.39 8.81 -13.33
CA VAL A 107 13.57 8.10 -12.04
C VAL A 107 12.33 8.25 -11.19
N ALA A 108 11.69 7.17 -10.79
CA ALA A 108 10.70 7.18 -9.71
C ALA A 108 11.40 6.72 -8.43
N ALA A 109 11.63 7.64 -7.51
CA ALA A 109 12.28 7.34 -6.24
C ALA A 109 11.80 8.32 -5.17
N GLN A 110 11.46 7.80 -4.00
CA GLN A 110 11.16 8.64 -2.85
C GLN A 110 11.79 8.13 -1.57
N THR A 111 12.21 9.08 -0.73
CA THR A 111 12.80 8.84 0.58
C THR A 111 11.73 8.99 1.67
N TYR A 112 11.87 9.99 2.55
CA TYR A 112 11.01 10.30 3.68
C TYR A 112 9.93 11.32 3.33
N ARG A 113 9.65 11.53 2.04
CA ARG A 113 8.69 12.53 1.55
C ARG A 113 8.86 13.95 2.14
N GLN A 114 10.06 14.27 2.63
CA GLN A 114 10.38 15.55 3.26
C GLN A 114 10.55 16.64 2.20
N THR A 115 11.02 16.25 1.02
CA THR A 115 11.35 17.16 -0.08
C THR A 115 10.53 16.94 -1.33
N GLY A 116 9.78 15.84 -1.41
CA GLY A 116 8.87 15.59 -2.50
C GLY A 116 8.25 14.20 -2.48
N ASN A 117 7.37 13.96 -3.44
CA ASN A 117 6.77 12.66 -3.72
C ASN A 117 7.01 12.32 -5.19
N ASP A 118 7.20 11.02 -5.44
CA ASP A 118 7.35 10.46 -6.77
C ASP A 118 6.33 9.36 -7.06
N TYR A 119 5.55 8.97 -6.05
CA TYR A 119 4.51 7.95 -6.16
C TYR A 119 3.16 8.41 -5.59
N TRP A 120 2.09 7.95 -6.22
CA TRP A 120 0.69 8.19 -5.86
C TRP A 120 -0.12 6.91 -5.90
N SER A 121 -1.23 6.85 -5.17
CA SER A 121 -2.10 5.67 -5.12
C SER A 121 -2.84 5.43 -6.44
N GLY A 122 -3.13 4.16 -6.70
CA GLY A 122 -4.04 3.74 -7.76
C GLY A 122 -3.39 3.39 -9.10
N PRO A 123 -4.16 2.69 -9.96
CA PRO A 123 -3.71 2.24 -11.26
C PRO A 123 -3.79 3.33 -12.33
N LEU A 124 -2.97 3.16 -13.36
CA LEU A 124 -3.09 3.90 -14.61
C LEU A 124 -4.21 3.31 -15.49
N ASP A 125 -4.82 4.16 -16.30
CA ASP A 125 -5.74 3.76 -17.35
C ASP A 125 -4.99 3.20 -18.59
N ASN A 126 -5.74 2.72 -19.59
CA ASN A 126 -5.17 2.14 -20.81
C ASN A 126 -4.37 3.13 -21.66
N ALA A 127 -4.57 4.44 -21.47
CA ALA A 127 -3.80 5.51 -22.11
C ALA A 127 -2.62 5.97 -21.24
N ALA A 128 -2.25 5.17 -20.22
CA ALA A 128 -1.24 5.50 -19.23
C ALA A 128 -1.58 6.78 -18.44
N GLY A 129 -2.85 7.16 -18.31
CA GLY A 129 -3.32 8.32 -17.57
C GLY A 129 -3.84 7.95 -16.18
N ILE A 130 -4.16 8.96 -15.36
CA ILE A 130 -4.86 8.81 -14.08
C ILE A 130 -5.61 10.11 -13.77
N THR A 131 -6.54 10.07 -12.82
CA THR A 131 -7.25 11.25 -12.32
C THR A 131 -7.06 11.39 -10.81
N ALA A 132 -7.18 12.61 -10.27
CA ALA A 132 -7.17 12.85 -8.83
C ALA A 132 -8.22 11.99 -8.08
N GLN A 133 -9.41 11.79 -8.67
CA GLN A 133 -10.44 10.93 -8.10
C GLN A 133 -10.01 9.46 -8.05
N THR A 134 -9.35 8.95 -9.09
CA THR A 134 -8.79 7.59 -9.08
C THR A 134 -7.77 7.45 -7.94
N CYS A 135 -6.85 8.41 -7.79
CA CYS A 135 -5.88 8.39 -6.69
C CYS A 135 -6.57 8.35 -5.31
N ALA A 136 -7.56 9.21 -5.08
CA ALA A 136 -8.32 9.23 -3.83
C ALA A 136 -9.09 7.93 -3.58
N ASN A 137 -9.71 7.36 -4.63
CA ASN A 137 -10.44 6.11 -4.55
C ASN A 137 -9.56 4.92 -4.17
N TRP A 138 -8.31 4.93 -4.62
CA TRP A 138 -7.34 3.85 -4.42
C TRP A 138 -6.35 4.10 -3.27
N ASP A 139 -6.49 5.20 -2.52
CA ASP A 139 -5.68 5.47 -1.32
C ASP A 139 -6.14 4.60 -0.14
N ARG A 140 -6.04 3.27 -0.32
CA ARG A 140 -6.43 2.25 0.65
C ARG A 140 -5.59 0.98 0.46
N PHE A 141 -5.74 0.07 1.42
CA PHE A 141 -5.22 -1.29 1.36
C PHE A 141 -6.37 -2.30 1.37
N TRP A 142 -6.10 -3.50 0.82
CA TRP A 142 -6.92 -4.68 1.04
C TRP A 142 -6.14 -5.66 1.91
N LYS A 143 -6.49 -5.73 3.19
CA LYS A 143 -5.88 -6.63 4.19
C LYS A 143 -6.79 -7.81 4.43
N ILE A 144 -6.26 -9.02 4.27
CA ILE A 144 -6.98 -10.27 4.50
C ILE A 144 -6.10 -11.26 5.26
N ASN A 145 -6.71 -12.05 6.14
CA ASN A 145 -6.04 -13.16 6.80
C ASN A 145 -6.46 -14.49 6.17
N ALA A 146 -5.56 -15.48 6.18
CA ALA A 146 -5.86 -16.84 5.74
C ALA A 146 -7.04 -17.45 6.52
N SER A 147 -7.24 -17.04 7.78
CA SER A 147 -8.40 -17.45 8.59
C SER A 147 -9.74 -17.01 7.99
N ASP A 148 -9.80 -15.85 7.33
CA ASP A 148 -11.06 -15.35 6.75
C ASP A 148 -11.41 -16.16 5.50
N ILE A 149 -10.41 -16.49 4.68
CA ILE A 149 -10.54 -17.38 3.54
C ILE A 149 -10.96 -18.79 4.00
N ASN A 150 -10.34 -19.33 5.04
CA ASN A 150 -10.67 -20.65 5.57
C ASN A 150 -12.12 -20.72 6.10
N LYS A 151 -12.59 -19.67 6.77
CA LYS A 151 -14.01 -19.58 7.19
C LYS A 151 -14.95 -19.55 5.99
N PHE A 152 -14.63 -18.75 4.97
CA PHE A 152 -15.43 -18.66 3.74
C PHE A 152 -15.50 -20.00 3.01
N LYS A 153 -14.36 -20.64 2.76
CA LYS A 153 -14.28 -21.99 2.17
C LYS A 153 -15.01 -23.04 3.00
N GLY A 154 -15.01 -22.89 4.33
CA GLY A 154 -15.69 -23.79 5.24
C GLY A 154 -17.22 -23.81 5.05
N LEU A 155 -17.82 -22.75 4.51
CA LEU A 155 -19.27 -22.69 4.25
C LEU A 155 -19.71 -23.77 3.25
N THR A 156 -18.89 -24.04 2.24
CA THR A 156 -19.23 -24.88 1.09
C THR A 156 -18.35 -26.13 0.99
N LEU A 157 -17.62 -26.47 2.06
CA LEU A 157 -16.74 -27.63 2.10
C LEU A 157 -17.50 -28.93 1.80
N GLY A 158 -17.09 -29.63 0.74
CA GLY A 158 -17.71 -30.89 0.31
C GLY A 158 -18.96 -30.71 -0.57
N VAL A 159 -19.38 -29.48 -0.86
CA VAL A 159 -20.44 -29.17 -1.81
C VAL A 159 -19.84 -29.00 -3.20
N THR A 160 -20.44 -29.62 -4.22
CA THR A 160 -19.94 -29.57 -5.60
C THR A 160 -20.95 -28.99 -6.59
N ASP A 161 -22.23 -28.88 -6.21
CA ASP A 161 -23.26 -28.27 -7.04
C ASP A 161 -23.17 -26.73 -6.96
N PRO A 162 -22.96 -26.02 -8.08
CA PRO A 162 -22.77 -24.56 -8.07
C PRO A 162 -23.99 -23.78 -7.55
N ALA A 163 -25.22 -24.26 -7.79
CA ALA A 163 -26.42 -23.58 -7.32
C ALA A 163 -26.57 -23.71 -5.79
N GLN A 164 -26.19 -24.85 -5.22
CA GLN A 164 -26.11 -25.04 -3.77
C GLN A 164 -25.02 -24.17 -3.13
N ILE A 165 -23.84 -24.09 -3.74
CA ILE A 165 -22.75 -23.22 -3.29
C ILE A 165 -23.24 -21.76 -3.17
N GLU A 166 -23.82 -21.24 -4.25
CA GLU A 166 -24.33 -19.87 -4.29
C GLU A 166 -25.43 -19.63 -3.24
N SER A 167 -26.38 -20.57 -3.10
CA SER A 167 -27.43 -20.48 -2.08
C SER A 167 -26.88 -20.47 -0.65
N ILE A 168 -25.89 -21.31 -0.36
CA ILE A 168 -25.25 -21.36 0.96
C ILE A 168 -24.53 -20.04 1.25
N ILE A 169 -23.79 -19.52 0.28
CA ILE A 169 -23.06 -18.25 0.40
C ILE A 169 -24.03 -17.09 0.64
N GLN A 170 -25.11 -16.99 -0.14
CA GLN A 170 -26.16 -15.98 0.04
C GLN A 170 -26.81 -16.06 1.44
N ASN A 171 -27.10 -17.27 1.92
CA ASN A 171 -27.71 -17.48 3.24
C ASN A 171 -26.75 -17.21 4.42
N ASN A 172 -25.45 -17.03 4.17
CA ASN A 172 -24.43 -16.76 5.18
C ASN A 172 -23.66 -15.46 4.89
N GLU A 173 -24.26 -14.55 4.13
CA GLU A 173 -23.62 -13.31 3.68
C GLU A 173 -23.07 -12.46 4.85
N ASP A 174 -23.78 -12.47 5.98
CA ASP A 174 -23.44 -11.76 7.21
C ASP A 174 -22.15 -12.27 7.87
N LYS A 175 -21.74 -13.50 7.55
CA LYS A 175 -20.54 -14.15 8.11
C LYS A 175 -19.30 -13.98 7.23
N ILE A 176 -19.46 -13.43 6.04
CA ILE A 176 -18.39 -13.29 5.05
C ILE A 176 -17.66 -11.97 5.31
N ALA A 177 -16.33 -12.06 5.46
CA ALA A 177 -15.51 -10.88 5.69
C ALA A 177 -15.64 -9.90 4.51
N GLN A 178 -15.82 -8.61 4.81
CA GLN A 178 -16.04 -7.58 3.79
C GLN A 178 -14.96 -7.59 2.71
N VAL A 179 -13.69 -7.79 3.09
CA VAL A 179 -12.55 -7.84 2.17
C VAL A 179 -12.66 -8.94 1.11
N ILE A 180 -13.39 -10.03 1.36
CA ILE A 180 -13.69 -11.05 0.35
C ILE A 180 -14.66 -10.48 -0.68
N LYS A 181 -15.71 -9.77 -0.25
CA LYS A 181 -16.69 -9.17 -1.16
C LYS A 181 -16.04 -8.08 -2.03
N GLU A 182 -15.23 -7.22 -1.41
CA GLU A 182 -14.61 -6.07 -2.09
C GLU A 182 -13.19 -6.35 -2.65
N TRP A 183 -12.76 -7.61 -2.74
CA TRP A 183 -11.41 -7.96 -3.19
C TRP A 183 -11.16 -7.44 -4.61
N PRO A 184 -10.08 -6.68 -4.87
CA PRO A 184 -9.91 -5.97 -6.13
C PRO A 184 -9.33 -6.88 -7.20
N ALA A 185 -9.92 -8.07 -7.39
CA ALA A 185 -9.59 -9.01 -8.44
C ALA A 185 -10.33 -8.67 -9.73
N LYS A 186 -9.81 -9.17 -10.85
CA LYS A 186 -10.38 -8.94 -12.18
C LYS A 186 -11.86 -9.29 -12.21
N GLY A 187 -12.68 -8.38 -12.72
CA GLY A 187 -14.11 -8.60 -12.92
C GLY A 187 -14.99 -8.41 -11.68
N ASN A 188 -14.41 -8.19 -10.48
CA ASN A 188 -15.22 -7.89 -9.31
C ASN A 188 -15.97 -6.56 -9.48
N SER A 189 -17.29 -6.58 -9.29
CA SER A 189 -18.17 -5.41 -9.38
C SER A 189 -18.48 -4.75 -8.03
N GLU A 190 -18.07 -5.37 -6.92
CA GLU A 190 -18.37 -4.95 -5.54
C GLU A 190 -17.17 -4.33 -4.81
N VAL A 191 -16.14 -3.94 -5.56
CA VAL A 191 -14.98 -3.25 -5.00
C VAL A 191 -15.39 -1.88 -4.47
N LEU A 192 -14.92 -1.52 -3.27
CA LEU A 192 -15.17 -0.20 -2.70
C LEU A 192 -13.92 0.70 -2.81
N THR A 193 -14.15 2.00 -2.97
CA THR A 193 -13.16 3.07 -2.85
C THR A 193 -12.67 3.21 -1.40
N ALA A 194 -11.61 4.00 -1.17
CA ALA A 194 -11.14 4.36 0.16
C ALA A 194 -12.23 5.06 1.00
N GLY A 195 -13.16 5.78 0.35
CA GLY A 195 -14.32 6.39 0.99
C GLY A 195 -15.53 5.46 1.17
N GLY A 196 -15.43 4.19 0.81
CA GLY A 196 -16.50 3.20 0.95
C GLY A 196 -17.59 3.24 -0.14
N ALA A 197 -17.47 4.12 -1.14
CA ALA A 197 -18.36 4.11 -2.31
C ALA A 197 -17.98 2.97 -3.28
N PRO A 198 -18.91 2.40 -4.06
CA PRO A 198 -18.59 1.42 -5.09
C PRO A 198 -17.63 1.96 -6.17
N MET A 199 -16.76 1.10 -6.67
CA MET A 199 -15.78 1.39 -7.71
C MET A 199 -15.77 0.30 -8.78
N GLN A 200 -15.58 0.70 -10.03
CA GLN A 200 -15.39 -0.23 -11.14
C GLN A 200 -13.92 -0.41 -11.44
N LEU A 201 -13.52 -1.67 -11.66
CA LEU A 201 -12.17 -2.01 -12.07
C LEU A 201 -12.05 -2.01 -13.61
N PRO A 202 -10.92 -1.56 -14.17
CA PRO A 202 -10.57 -1.87 -15.54
C PRO A 202 -10.58 -3.39 -15.79
N ASN A 203 -11.04 -3.83 -16.96
CA ASN A 203 -11.06 -5.27 -17.30
C ASN A 203 -9.64 -5.78 -17.63
N ARG A 204 -8.85 -6.02 -16.59
CA ARG A 204 -7.50 -6.60 -16.63
C ARG A 204 -7.15 -7.24 -15.29
N GLU A 205 -6.01 -7.92 -15.25
CA GLU A 205 -5.52 -8.56 -14.03
C GLU A 205 -5.16 -7.52 -12.95
N PHE A 206 -5.64 -7.77 -11.73
CA PHE A 206 -5.32 -7.02 -10.51
C PHE A 206 -4.92 -7.99 -9.39
N ALA A 207 -5.57 -7.95 -8.23
CA ALA A 207 -5.22 -8.83 -7.12
C ALA A 207 -5.50 -10.31 -7.48
N PRO A 208 -4.62 -11.23 -7.06
CA PRO A 208 -4.77 -12.65 -7.36
C PRO A 208 -5.99 -13.26 -6.64
N PHE A 209 -6.65 -14.20 -7.30
CA PHE A 209 -7.79 -14.94 -6.77
C PHE A 209 -7.79 -16.39 -7.24
N VAL A 210 -8.56 -17.22 -6.54
CA VAL A 210 -8.93 -18.57 -6.98
C VAL A 210 -10.30 -18.47 -7.61
N ASP A 211 -10.35 -18.79 -8.90
CA ASP A 211 -11.54 -18.91 -9.72
C ASP A 211 -12.09 -20.34 -9.57
N VAL A 212 -13.21 -20.49 -8.89
CA VAL A 212 -13.78 -21.80 -8.53
C VAL A 212 -14.62 -22.36 -9.66
N ASP A 213 -15.37 -21.52 -10.37
CA ASP A 213 -16.24 -21.94 -11.48
C ASP A 213 -15.59 -21.85 -12.87
N ASN A 214 -14.35 -21.33 -12.94
CA ASN A 214 -13.50 -21.21 -14.13
C ASN A 214 -14.06 -20.27 -15.20
N ASP A 215 -14.75 -19.20 -14.80
CA ASP A 215 -15.30 -18.21 -15.73
C ASP A 215 -14.34 -17.05 -16.06
N GLY A 216 -13.21 -16.96 -15.34
CA GLY A 216 -12.15 -15.99 -15.53
C GLY A 216 -12.39 -14.61 -14.91
N VAL A 217 -13.43 -14.46 -14.08
CA VAL A 217 -13.73 -13.25 -13.30
C VAL A 217 -13.94 -13.58 -11.83
N TYR A 218 -13.73 -12.61 -10.95
CA TYR A 218 -13.95 -12.80 -9.52
C TYR A 218 -15.41 -12.58 -9.15
N ASN A 219 -16.05 -13.61 -8.61
CA ASN A 219 -17.37 -13.56 -8.04
C ASN A 219 -17.47 -14.38 -6.74
N TRP A 220 -17.45 -13.69 -5.59
CA TRP A 220 -17.56 -14.35 -4.29
C TRP A 220 -18.89 -15.09 -4.10
N HIS A 221 -19.98 -14.70 -4.80
CA HIS A 221 -21.24 -15.47 -4.77
C HIS A 221 -21.10 -16.86 -5.39
N LYS A 222 -20.13 -17.05 -6.29
CA LYS A 222 -19.82 -18.34 -6.94
C LYS A 222 -18.75 -19.14 -6.19
N GLY A 223 -18.29 -18.64 -5.06
CA GLY A 223 -17.31 -19.31 -4.21
C GLY A 223 -15.87 -18.88 -4.47
N ASP A 224 -15.63 -17.89 -5.33
CA ASP A 224 -14.28 -17.36 -5.54
C ASP A 224 -13.75 -16.68 -4.29
N TYR A 225 -12.43 -16.74 -4.12
CA TYR A 225 -11.78 -16.14 -2.97
C TYR A 225 -10.36 -15.66 -3.27
N PRO A 226 -9.81 -14.73 -2.47
CA PRO A 226 -8.45 -14.23 -2.64
C PRO A 226 -7.39 -15.34 -2.63
N SER A 227 -6.46 -15.30 -3.58
CA SER A 227 -5.33 -16.24 -3.63
C SER A 227 -4.12 -15.55 -3.01
N ILE A 228 -3.78 -15.93 -1.78
CA ILE A 228 -2.78 -15.21 -0.98
C ILE A 228 -1.61 -16.10 -0.56
N LEU A 229 -0.50 -15.45 -0.21
CA LEU A 229 0.62 -16.06 0.51
C LEU A 229 0.59 -15.61 1.97
N GLY A 230 1.12 -16.44 2.87
CA GLY A 230 1.16 -16.11 4.30
C GLY A 230 -0.18 -16.26 5.02
N ASP A 231 -0.17 -15.94 6.31
CA ASP A 231 -1.35 -15.95 7.17
C ASP A 231 -2.04 -14.59 7.21
N GLN A 232 -1.32 -13.52 6.85
CA GLN A 232 -1.86 -12.19 6.60
C GLN A 232 -1.23 -11.64 5.33
N TYR A 233 -2.08 -11.07 4.48
CA TYR A 233 -1.72 -10.54 3.17
C TYR A 233 -2.36 -9.16 2.99
N ILE A 234 -1.55 -8.18 2.58
CA ILE A 234 -1.95 -6.80 2.36
C ILE A 234 -1.59 -6.44 0.93
N TRP A 235 -2.56 -6.01 0.13
CA TRP A 235 -2.36 -5.65 -1.28
C TRP A 235 -2.77 -4.19 -1.54
N TRP A 236 -2.03 -3.51 -2.42
CA TRP A 236 -2.31 -2.13 -2.87
C TRP A 236 -1.65 -1.83 -4.23
N VAL A 237 -2.02 -0.68 -4.80
CA VAL A 237 -1.50 -0.20 -6.10
C VAL A 237 -1.03 1.24 -5.99
N PHE A 238 0.09 1.55 -6.63
CA PHE A 238 0.61 2.90 -6.79
C PHE A 238 1.29 3.12 -8.14
N ASN A 239 1.51 4.37 -8.52
CA ASN A 239 2.04 4.78 -9.82
C ASN A 239 2.95 6.02 -9.71
N ASP A 240 3.74 6.31 -10.74
CA ASP A 240 4.63 7.48 -10.79
C ASP A 240 4.10 8.67 -11.62
N LYS A 241 2.80 8.68 -11.94
CA LYS A 241 2.19 9.68 -12.85
C LYS A 241 1.02 10.46 -12.23
N GLY A 242 0.78 10.32 -10.94
CA GLY A 242 -0.32 11.00 -10.25
C GLY A 242 -0.17 12.52 -10.20
N ASN A 243 1.05 13.04 -10.10
CA ASN A 243 1.31 14.48 -10.10
C ASN A 243 2.75 14.77 -10.58
N ALA A 244 3.16 16.04 -10.56
CA ALA A 244 4.55 16.41 -10.82
C ALA A 244 5.46 15.79 -9.74
N LYS A 245 6.48 15.06 -10.19
CA LYS A 245 7.49 14.43 -9.33
C LYS A 245 8.37 15.49 -8.74
N THR A 246 8.44 15.52 -7.42
CA THR A 246 9.11 16.60 -6.66
C THR A 246 10.35 16.12 -5.94
N GLU A 247 10.48 14.81 -5.69
CA GLU A 247 11.68 14.27 -5.06
C GLU A 247 12.81 14.16 -6.09
N THR A 248 12.57 13.45 -7.20
CA THR A 248 13.59 13.29 -8.26
C THR A 248 13.56 14.41 -9.28
N GLN A 249 12.44 15.14 -9.39
CA GLN A 249 12.22 16.20 -10.39
C GLN A 249 12.37 15.72 -11.84
N SER A 250 12.32 14.40 -12.06
CA SER A 250 12.32 13.81 -13.40
C SER A 250 10.91 13.66 -13.93
N GLU A 251 10.76 13.59 -15.25
CA GLU A 251 9.49 13.23 -15.86
C GLU A 251 9.00 11.84 -15.40
N ALA A 252 7.69 11.64 -15.43
CA ALA A 252 7.11 10.34 -15.14
C ALA A 252 7.56 9.30 -16.18
N ILE A 253 7.85 8.09 -15.70
CA ILE A 253 8.16 6.93 -16.53
C ILE A 253 6.85 6.37 -17.11
N GLY A 254 5.77 6.36 -16.32
CA GLY A 254 4.53 5.64 -16.64
C GLY A 254 4.49 4.27 -15.96
N LEU A 255 4.94 4.20 -14.72
CA LEU A 255 4.96 2.99 -13.92
C LEU A 255 3.64 2.84 -13.16
N GLU A 256 3.13 1.62 -13.15
CA GLU A 256 2.14 1.14 -12.19
C GLU A 256 2.73 -0.06 -11.45
N ILE A 257 2.61 -0.08 -10.14
CA ILE A 257 3.14 -1.11 -9.27
C ILE A 257 2.00 -1.72 -8.47
N HIS A 258 1.77 -3.01 -8.64
CA HIS A 258 0.95 -3.80 -7.73
C HIS A 258 1.86 -4.36 -6.66
N ALA A 259 1.62 -3.96 -5.42
CA ALA A 259 2.42 -4.40 -4.29
C ALA A 259 1.61 -5.27 -3.35
N ALA A 260 2.29 -6.25 -2.76
CA ALA A 260 1.76 -7.01 -1.66
C ALA A 260 2.80 -7.18 -0.57
N ALA A 261 2.34 -7.19 0.67
CA ALA A 261 3.13 -7.52 1.85
C ALA A 261 2.45 -8.68 2.59
N PHE A 262 3.24 -9.65 3.04
CA PHE A 262 2.70 -10.81 3.75
C PHE A 262 3.67 -11.37 4.78
N ALA A 263 3.12 -12.12 5.73
CA ALA A 263 3.86 -12.72 6.83
C ALA A 263 3.21 -14.03 7.28
N PHE A 264 4.00 -14.88 7.93
CA PHE A 264 3.58 -16.18 8.45
C PHE A 264 3.62 -16.17 9.97
N SER A 265 2.54 -16.61 10.62
CA SER A 265 2.46 -16.81 12.06
C SER A 265 2.93 -18.22 12.39
N THR A 266 4.21 -18.36 12.71
CA THR A 266 4.89 -19.65 12.85
C THR A 266 5.74 -19.68 14.12
N ASN A 267 6.35 -20.83 14.43
CA ASN A 267 7.26 -20.98 15.56
C ASN A 267 8.75 -21.00 15.15
N ASP A 268 9.04 -20.70 13.89
CA ASP A 268 10.40 -20.68 13.33
C ASP A 268 10.83 -19.26 12.92
N CYS A 269 11.91 -19.15 12.15
CA CYS A 269 12.45 -17.85 11.73
C CYS A 269 11.49 -17.03 10.85
N LEU A 270 10.49 -17.63 10.21
CA LEU A 270 9.48 -16.90 9.44
C LEU A 270 8.61 -16.02 10.34
N ASN A 271 8.54 -16.32 11.64
CA ASN A 271 7.85 -15.50 12.62
C ASN A 271 8.52 -14.12 12.83
N GLU A 272 9.80 -13.99 12.46
CA GLU A 272 10.60 -12.76 12.59
C GLU A 272 10.79 -12.03 11.24
N ALA A 273 10.09 -12.47 10.18
CA ALA A 273 10.29 -12.00 8.81
C ALA A 273 9.01 -11.44 8.19
N THR A 274 9.16 -10.53 7.24
CA THR A 274 8.07 -10.07 6.36
C THR A 274 8.52 -10.19 4.91
N PHE A 275 7.57 -10.36 4.01
CA PHE A 275 7.82 -10.62 2.60
C PHE A 275 7.03 -9.63 1.74
N TYR A 276 7.60 -9.28 0.60
CA TYR A 276 7.05 -8.28 -0.30
C TYR A 276 7.11 -8.77 -1.75
N ASN A 277 5.99 -8.65 -2.46
CA ASN A 277 5.90 -8.91 -3.88
C ASN A 277 5.59 -7.62 -4.63
N TYR A 278 6.30 -7.39 -5.73
CA TYR A 278 6.05 -6.27 -6.63
C TYR A 278 5.85 -6.80 -8.04
N LYS A 279 4.71 -6.44 -8.64
CA LYS A 279 4.48 -6.59 -10.08
C LYS A 279 4.50 -5.21 -10.70
N VAL A 280 5.50 -4.97 -11.54
CA VAL A 280 5.72 -3.66 -12.18
C VAL A 280 5.20 -3.71 -13.60
N PHE A 281 4.32 -2.77 -13.93
CA PHE A 281 3.80 -2.53 -15.26
C PHE A 281 4.42 -1.25 -15.80
N ASN A 282 4.99 -1.35 -16.99
CA ASN A 282 5.55 -0.20 -17.70
C ASN A 282 4.60 0.22 -18.82
N TYR A 283 4.01 1.40 -18.68
CA TYR A 283 3.16 2.06 -19.66
C TYR A 283 3.90 3.19 -20.41
N SER A 284 5.24 3.20 -20.41
CA SER A 284 6.03 4.15 -21.19
C SER A 284 5.70 4.06 -22.68
N THR A 285 5.60 5.22 -23.33
CA THR A 285 5.37 5.33 -24.77
C THR A 285 6.66 5.23 -25.59
N SER A 286 7.80 5.45 -24.95
CA SER A 286 9.15 5.20 -25.46
C SER A 286 9.61 3.80 -25.04
N ARG A 287 10.00 2.98 -26.03
CA ARG A 287 10.55 1.62 -25.86
C ARG A 287 11.95 1.57 -26.44
#